data_AF-A0A444HW58-F1
#
_entry.id   AF-A0A444HW58-F1
#
_cell.length_a   1.000
_cell.length_b   1.000
_cell.length_c   1.000
_cell.angle_alpha   90.00
_cell.angle_beta   90.00
_cell.angle_gamma   90.00
#
_symmetry.space_group_name_H-M   'P 1'
#
loop_
_entity.id
_entity.type
_entity.pdbx_description
1 polymer ?
#
loop_
_entity_poly.entity_id
_entity_poly.type
_entity_poly.pdbx_seq_one_letter_code
_entity_poly.pdbx_strand_id
1 'polypeptide(L)' 'MTSNIFFGAAAVTLFVVIWLMLPAIGSRRDSMKMTPAEHGWYARRVFPLMLLFAAFATAGSLAGQWGWP' A
#
# COMPACT_ATOMS: atom_id res chain seq x y z
N MET A 1 0.27 -18.95 -12.10
CA MET A 1 -0.74 -18.83 -11.01
C MET A 1 -0.21 -18.01 -9.84
N THR A 2 1.04 -18.22 -9.44
CA THR A 2 1.72 -17.54 -8.34
C THR A 2 1.81 -16.02 -8.55
N SER A 3 2.06 -15.58 -9.79
CA SER A 3 2.01 -14.15 -10.14
C SER A 3 0.67 -13.49 -9.78
N ASN A 4 -0.46 -14.16 -10.07
CA ASN A 4 -1.80 -13.66 -9.72
C ASN A 4 -2.02 -13.61 -8.21
N ILE A 5 -1.41 -14.51 -7.44
CA ILE A 5 -1.47 -14.50 -5.97
C ILE A 5 -0.74 -13.26 -5.43
N PHE A 6 0.46 -12.97 -5.94
CA PHE A 6 1.21 -11.78 -5.55
C PHE A 6 0.50 -10.48 -5.93
N PHE A 7 -0.07 -10.41 -7.14
CA PHE A 7 -0.88 -9.26 -7.54
C PHE A 7 -2.17 -9.14 -6.71
N GLY A 8 -2.79 -10.26 -6.32
CA GLY A 8 -3.92 -10.28 -5.39
C GLY A 8 -3.53 -9.73 -4.02
N ALA A 9 -2.40 -10.17 -3.46
CA ALA A 9 -1.87 -9.65 -2.20
C ALA A 9 -1.51 -8.15 -2.28
N ALA A 10 -0.94 -7.71 -3.41
CA ALA A 10 -0.69 -6.30 -3.67
C ALA A 10 -2.01 -5.51 -3.71
N ALA A 11 -3.04 -6.00 -4.42
CA ALA A 11 -4.35 -5.35 -4.49
C ALA A 11 -5.02 -5.21 -3.12
N VAL A 12 -4.96 -6.26 -2.27
CA VAL A 12 -5.48 -6.20 -0.89
C VAL A 12 -4.71 -5.18 -0.06
N THR A 13 -3.38 -5.16 -0.17
CA THR A 13 -2.54 -4.20 0.56
C THR A 13 -2.86 -2.76 0.15
N LEU A 14 -3.01 -2.52 -1.15
CA LEU A 14 -3.39 -1.22 -1.70
C LEU A 14 -4.78 -0.79 -1.21
N PHE A 15 -5.74 -1.71 -1.18
CA PHE A 15 -7.09 -1.44 -0.66
C PHE A 15 -7.05 -1.02 0.81
N VAL A 16 -6.27 -1.71 1.65
CA VAL A 16 -6.09 -1.34 3.07
C VAL A 16 -5.47 0.05 3.20
N VAL A 17 -4.48 0.39 2.37
CA VAL A 17 -3.88 1.74 2.36
C VAL A 17 -4.92 2.80 2.03
N ILE A 18 -5.70 2.62 0.96
CA ILE A 18 -6.75 3.56 0.54
C ILE A 18 -7.79 3.70 1.65
N TRP A 19 -8.20 2.60 2.27
CA TRP A 19 -9.13 2.61 3.39
C TRP A 19 -8.60 3.42 4.59
N LEU A 20 -7.33 3.25 4.94
CA LEU A 20 -6.69 4.03 6.00
C LEU A 20 -6.62 5.51 5.65
N MET A 21 -6.39 5.87 4.39
CA MET A 21 -6.31 7.27 3.93
C MET A 21 -7.68 7.92 3.70
N LEU A 22 -8.76 7.14 3.64
CA LEU A 22 -10.13 7.61 3.37
C LEU A 22 -10.57 8.79 4.28
N PRO A 23 -10.32 8.77 5.61
CA PRO A 23 -10.62 9.89 6.49
C PRO A 23 -9.82 11.16 6.15
N ALA A 24 -8.54 11.01 5.77
CA ALA A 24 -7.70 12.13 5.36
C ALA A 24 -8.20 12.77 4.05
N ILE A 25 -8.62 11.94 3.08
CA ILE A 25 -9.17 12.39 1.80
C ILE A 25 -10.56 13.02 1.99
N GLY A 26 -11.45 12.33 2.72
CA GLY A 26 -12.84 12.74 2.93
C GLY A 26 -13.00 13.99 3.78
N SER A 27 -12.07 14.24 4.71
CA SER A 27 -12.13 15.43 5.57
C SER A 27 -11.76 16.73 4.83
N ARG A 28 -11.30 16.69 3.57
CA ARG A 28 -10.69 17.84 2.85
C ARG A 28 -9.73 18.65 3.73
N ARG A 29 -9.07 17.99 4.69
CA ARG A 29 -8.06 18.64 5.52
C ARG A 29 -6.87 18.83 4.61
N ASP A 30 -6.60 20.08 4.30
CA ASP A 30 -5.38 20.53 3.66
C ASP A 30 -4.21 19.80 4.34
N SER A 31 -3.47 18.98 3.59
CA SER A 31 -2.42 18.11 4.14
C SER A 31 -1.34 18.91 4.88
N MET A 32 -1.23 20.21 4.56
CA MET A 32 -0.37 21.18 5.23
C MET A 32 -0.88 21.61 6.62
N LYS A 33 -2.16 21.43 6.93
CA LYS A 33 -2.78 21.74 8.23
C LYS A 33 -2.81 20.55 9.18
N MET A 34 -2.29 19.40 8.74
CA MET A 34 -2.25 18.18 9.52
C MET A 34 -1.24 18.31 10.65
N THR A 35 -1.64 17.92 11.86
CA THR A 35 -0.71 17.99 13.00
C THR A 35 0.46 17.00 12.79
N PRO A 36 1.66 17.26 13.34
CA PRO A 36 2.77 16.32 13.25
C PRO A 36 2.44 14.93 13.79
N ALA A 37 1.55 14.84 14.79
CA ALA A 37 1.07 13.58 15.36
C ALA A 37 0.20 12.78 14.38
N GLU A 38 -0.72 13.45 13.66
CA GLU A 38 -1.50 12.83 12.61
C GLU A 38 -0.59 12.36 11.46
N HIS A 39 0.34 13.22 11.02
CA HIS A 39 1.29 12.87 9.96
C HIS A 39 2.13 11.64 10.35
N GLY A 40 2.64 11.59 11.58
CA GLY A 40 3.36 10.44 12.11
C GLY A 40 2.51 9.17 12.21
N TRP A 41 1.22 9.29 12.52
CA TRP A 41 0.29 8.16 12.58
C TRP A 41 0.10 7.51 11.20
N TYR A 42 -0.08 8.34 10.16
CA TYR A 42 -0.20 7.89 8.77
C TYR A 42 1.12 7.35 8.25
N ALA A 43 2.24 8.07 8.43
CA ALA A 43 3.54 7.63 7.99
C ALA A 43 3.90 6.25 8.57
N ARG A 44 3.66 6.02 9.87
CA ARG A 44 3.98 4.76 10.54
C ARG A 44 3.15 3.57 10.05
N ARG A 45 2.00 3.79 9.40
CA ARG A 45 1.09 2.73 8.92
C ARG A 45 1.11 2.59 7.40
N VAL A 46 0.99 3.70 6.68
CA VAL A 46 0.95 3.74 5.21
C VAL A 46 2.30 3.40 4.62
N PHE A 47 3.41 3.93 5.16
CA PHE A 47 4.74 3.67 4.61
C PHE A 47 5.12 2.18 4.57
N PRO A 48 5.03 1.40 5.67
CA PRO A 48 5.33 -0.02 5.62
C PRO A 48 4.36 -0.82 4.73
N LEU A 49 3.09 -0.43 4.65
CA LEU A 49 2.14 -1.07 3.75
C LEU A 49 2.44 -0.78 2.28
N MET A 50 2.90 0.43 1.96
CA MET A 50 3.35 0.78 0.60
C MET A 50 4.61 0.03 0.20
N LEU A 51 5.55 -0.17 1.13
CA LEU A 51 6.71 -1.03 0.91
C LEU A 51 6.29 -2.48 0.66
N LEU A 52 5.35 -3.00 1.44
CA LEU A 52 4.83 -4.35 1.27
C LEU A 52 4.10 -4.53 -0.07
N PHE A 53 3.29 -3.53 -0.45
CA PHE A 53 2.64 -3.47 -1.76
C PHE A 53 3.68 -3.54 -2.89
N ALA A 54 4.71 -2.70 -2.82
CA ALA A 54 5.77 -2.67 -3.82
C ALA A 54 6.49 -4.03 -3.89
N ALA A 55 6.82 -4.64 -2.75
CA ALA A 55 7.44 -5.96 -2.70
C ALA A 55 6.58 -7.03 -3.39
N PHE A 56 5.28 -7.07 -3.12
CA PHE A 56 4.36 -8.01 -3.77
C PHE A 56 4.21 -7.74 -5.27
N ALA A 57 4.09 -6.47 -5.69
CA ALA A 57 3.99 -6.12 -7.10
C ALA A 57 5.26 -6.50 -7.87
N THR A 58 6.44 -6.25 -7.28
CA THR A 58 7.73 -6.65 -7.84
C THR A 58 7.86 -8.17 -7.91
N ALA A 59 7.50 -8.89 -6.84
CA ALA A 59 7.52 -10.35 -6.82
C ALA A 59 6.57 -10.95 -7.87
N GLY A 60 5.36 -10.40 -8.02
CA GLY A 60 4.40 -10.81 -9.04
C GLY A 60 4.92 -10.59 -10.46
N SER A 61 5.60 -9.46 -10.71
CA SER A 61 6.22 -9.14 -12.00
C SER A 61 7.41 -10.07 -12.33
N LEU A 62 8.22 -10.40 -11.33
CA LEU A 62 9.38 -11.28 -11.48
C LEU A 62 9.04 -12.78 -11.47
N ALA A 63 7.85 -13.16 -11.01
CA ALA A 63 7.45 -14.56 -10.87
C ALA A 63 7.62 -15.35 -12.19
N GLY A 64 7.28 -14.77 -13.33
CA GLY A 64 7.47 -15.41 -14.64
C GLY A 64 8.94 -15.54 -15.06
N GLN A 65 9.80 -14.61 -14.63
CA GLN A 65 11.24 -14.66 -14.94
C GLN A 65 11.98 -15.68 -14.07
N TRP A 66 11.48 -15.94 -12.87
CA TRP A 66 12.11 -16.85 -11.91
C TRP A 66 11.58 -18.29 -12.01
N GLY A 67 10.76 -18.58 -13.03
CA GLY A 67 10.19 -19.89 -13.28
C GLY A 67 9.13 -20.30 -12.25
N TRP A 68 8.55 -19.34 -11.52
CA TRP A 68 7.48 -19.62 -10.57
C TRP A 68 6.16 -19.86 -11.34
N PRO A 69 5.39 -20.89 -10.97
CA PRO A 69 4.24 -21.36 -11.76
C PRO A 69 3.08 -20.36 -11.85
#